data_AF-A9NG85-F1
#
_entry.id   AF-A9NG85-F1
#
_cell.length_a   1.000
_cell.length_b   1.000
_cell.length_c   1.000
_cell.angle_alpha   90.00
_cell.angle_beta   90.00
_cell.angle_gamma   90.00
#
_symmetry.space_group_name_H-M   'P 1'
#
loop_
_entity.id
_entity.type
_entity.pdbx_description
1 polymer ?
#
loop_
_entity_poly.entity_id
_entity_poly.type
_entity_poly.pdbx_seq_one_letter_code
_entity_poly.pdbx_strand_id
1 'polypeptide(L)' 'MEKELKYMILTVESYPFGFEIKYFYLPVMNHIQIGDVIKSKHGHRYKIIDGKTKLSMTDIDTKIYIPFE' A
#
# COMPACT_ATOMS: atom_id res chain seq x y z
N MET A 1 -15.50 16.10 16.66
CA MET A 1 -15.37 15.40 15.36
C MET A 1 -14.23 14.41 15.49
N GLU A 2 -14.53 13.13 15.65
CA GLU A 2 -13.51 12.09 15.51
C GLU A 2 -13.05 12.11 14.06
N LYS A 3 -11.75 12.32 13.82
CA LYS A 3 -11.19 12.23 12.47
C LYS A 3 -11.20 10.75 12.10
N GLU A 4 -12.12 10.36 11.23
CA GLU A 4 -12.13 9.03 10.66
C GLU A 4 -10.79 8.77 9.95
N LEU A 5 -10.07 7.73 10.39
CA LEU A 5 -8.80 7.36 9.78
C LEU A 5 -9.07 6.85 8.36
N LYS A 6 -8.46 7.48 7.38
CA LYS A 6 -8.54 7.05 5.98
C LYS A 6 -7.29 6.24 5.61
N TYR A 7 -7.48 5.33 4.67
CA TYR A 7 -6.47 4.41 4.20
C TYR A 7 -6.21 4.63 2.71
N MET A 8 -5.08 4.10 2.27
CA MET A 8 -4.75 3.94 0.86
C MET A 8 -4.47 2.46 0.59
N ILE A 9 -4.84 2.02 -0.60
CA ILE A 9 -4.49 0.71 -1.13
C ILE A 9 -3.39 0.90 -2.18
N LEU A 10 -2.43 -0.01 -2.19
CA LEU A 10 -1.28 -0.02 -3.08
C LEU A 10 -1.20 -1.37 -3.78
N THR A 11 -0.96 -1.36 -5.08
CA THR A 11 -0.44 -2.52 -5.79
C THR A 11 1.04 -2.29 -6.00
N VAL A 12 1.85 -3.26 -5.61
CA VAL A 12 3.30 -3.14 -5.64
C VAL A 12 3.93 -4.37 -6.29
N GLU A 13 5.07 -4.17 -6.93
CA GLU A 13 5.91 -5.24 -7.48
C GLU A 13 7.21 -5.37 -6.69
N SER A 14 7.78 -6.58 -6.59
CA SER A 14 9.08 -6.76 -5.96
C SER A 14 10.17 -5.97 -6.70
N TYR A 15 11.05 -5.29 -5.97
CA TYR A 15 12.11 -4.45 -6.56
C TYR A 15 13.51 -5.02 -6.23
N PRO A 16 14.45 -5.05 -7.18
CA PRO A 16 14.39 -4.47 -8.54
C PRO A 16 13.81 -5.38 -9.62
N PHE A 17 13.44 -6.62 -9.31
CA PHE A 17 13.26 -7.64 -10.34
C PHE A 17 11.83 -7.83 -10.87
N GLY A 18 10.79 -7.35 -10.18
CA GLY A 18 9.40 -7.36 -10.63
C GLY A 18 8.68 -8.71 -10.59
N PHE A 19 9.23 -9.75 -9.95
CA PHE A 19 8.71 -11.11 -10.00
C PHE A 19 7.41 -11.36 -9.21
N GLU A 20 7.14 -10.55 -8.19
CA GLU A 20 6.03 -10.78 -7.25
C GLU A 20 5.17 -9.54 -7.14
N ILE A 21 3.87 -9.69 -7.37
CA ILE A 21 2.87 -8.61 -7.17
C ILE A 21 2.20 -8.80 -5.82
N LYS A 22 2.13 -7.73 -5.03
CA LYS A 22 1.43 -7.69 -3.75
C LYS A 22 0.44 -6.54 -3.69
N TYR A 23 -0.58 -6.74 -2.88
CA TYR A 23 -1.66 -5.79 -2.67
C TYR A 23 -1.66 -5.40 -1.19
N PHE A 24 -1.32 -4.15 -0.91
CA PHE A 24 -1.19 -3.65 0.45
C PHE A 24 -2.22 -2.56 0.75
N TYR A 25 -2.56 -2.39 2.03
CA TYR A 25 -3.19 -1.18 2.51
C TYR A 25 -2.43 -0.60 3.70
N LEU A 26 -2.48 0.72 3.84
CA LEU A 26 -1.86 1.45 4.94
C LEU A 26 -2.61 2.76 5.19
N PRO A 27 -2.46 3.39 6.37
CA PRO A 27 -3.00 4.73 6.61
C PRO A 27 -2.51 5.71 5.54
N VAL A 28 -3.34 6.69 5.16
CA VAL A 28 -2.94 7.71 4.18
C VAL A 28 -1.69 8.42 4.69
N MET A 29 -0.58 8.29 3.95
CA MET A 29 0.66 9.03 4.19
C MET A 29 0.77 10.13 3.14
N ASN A 30 1.12 11.34 3.58
CA ASN A 30 1.56 12.36 2.65
C ASN A 30 2.91 11.89 2.07
N HIS A 31 3.11 12.02 0.75
CA HIS A 31 4.37 11.70 0.05
C HIS A 31 4.59 10.25 -0.41
N ILE A 32 3.53 9.46 -0.66
CA ILE A 32 3.65 8.20 -1.41
C ILE A 32 3.09 8.39 -2.82
N GLN A 33 3.89 8.06 -3.83
CA GLN A 33 3.55 8.18 -5.25
C GLN A 33 3.79 6.86 -6.00
N ILE A 34 3.14 6.72 -7.17
CA ILE A 34 3.44 5.64 -8.10
C ILE A 34 4.89 5.77 -8.57
N GLY A 35 5.62 4.66 -8.55
CA GLY A 35 7.05 4.61 -8.86
C GLY A 35 7.96 4.62 -7.63
N ASP A 36 7.46 5.03 -6.46
CA ASP A 36 8.24 4.99 -5.22
C ASP A 36 8.55 3.55 -4.81
N VAL A 37 9.71 3.38 -4.17
CA VAL A 37 10.12 2.09 -3.60
C VAL A 37 9.96 2.12 -2.09
N ILE A 38 9.01 1.34 -1.59
CA ILE A 38 8.79 1.13 -0.16
C ILE A 38 9.58 -0.09 0.32
N LYS A 39 9.96 -0.07 1.60
CA LYS A 39 10.75 -1.14 2.22
C LYS A 39 9.98 -1.70 3.42
N SER A 40 9.77 -3.01 3.46
CA SER A 40 9.18 -3.67 4.62
C SER A 40 10.17 -3.77 5.77
N LYS A 41 9.67 -4.04 6.97
CA LYS A 41 10.50 -4.31 8.17
C LYS A 41 11.51 -5.43 7.97
N HIS A 42 11.15 -6.45 7.18
CA HIS A 42 12.02 -7.58 6.83
C HIS A 42 13.04 -7.27 5.73
N GLY A 43 13.06 -6.05 5.21
CA GLY A 43 14.03 -5.60 4.23
C GLY A 43 13.64 -5.85 2.77
N HIS A 44 12.47 -6.44 2.51
CA HIS A 44 11.94 -6.57 1.15
C HIS A 44 11.63 -5.18 0.58
N ARG A 45 11.96 -4.99 -0.69
CA ARG A 45 11.71 -3.74 -1.40
C ARG A 45 10.62 -3.97 -2.41
N TYR A 46 9.65 -3.07 -2.44
CA TYR A 46 8.55 -3.12 -3.37
C TYR A 46 8.40 -1.77 -4.06
N LYS A 47 8.22 -1.77 -5.37
CA LYS A 47 7.93 -0.57 -6.15
C LYS A 47 6.42 -0.44 -6.31
N ILE A 48 5.90 0.74 -6.04
CA ILE A 48 4.48 1.03 -6.21
C ILE A 48 4.17 1.16 -7.69
N ILE A 49 3.22 0.37 -8.17
CA ILE A 49 2.80 0.36 -9.57
C ILE A 49 1.37 0.88 -9.76
N ASP A 50 0.54 0.83 -8.72
CA ASP A 50 -0.81 1.42 -8.72
C ASP A 50 -1.27 1.70 -7.28
N GLY A 51 -2.29 2.53 -7.11
CA GLY A 51 -2.92 2.75 -5.81
C GLY A 51 -4.10 3.71 -5.81
N LYS A 52 -4.95 3.59 -4.78
CA LYS A 52 -6.05 4.53 -4.49
C LYS A 52 -5.92 5.05 -3.07
N THR A 53 -6.36 6.28 -2.82
CA THR A 53 -6.23 6.96 -1.52
C THR A 53 -7.60 7.32 -0.95
N LYS A 54 -7.62 7.67 0.34
CA LYS A 54 -8.80 8.21 1.06
C LYS A 54 -9.98 7.23 1.20
N LEU A 55 -9.70 5.93 1.28
CA LEU A 55 -10.71 4.89 1.51
C LEU A 55 -11.03 4.75 2.99
N SER A 56 -12.27 4.40 3.31
CA SER A 56 -12.63 3.92 4.66
C SER A 56 -12.21 2.46 4.81
N MET A 57 -11.92 2.02 6.03
CA MET A 57 -11.50 0.63 6.28
C MET A 57 -12.54 -0.39 5.79
N THR A 58 -13.82 -0.04 5.87
CA THR A 58 -14.94 -0.87 5.41
C THR A 58 -14.99 -1.09 3.90
N ASP A 59 -14.31 -0.22 3.13
CA ASP A 59 -14.29 -0.28 1.67
C ASP A 59 -13.12 -1.13 1.14
N ILE A 60 -12.21 -1.57 2.03
CA ILE A 60 -11.04 -2.36 1.67
C ILE A 60 -11.39 -3.84 1.73
N ASP A 61 -11.25 -4.54 0.60
CA ASP A 61 -11.34 -6.00 0.58
C ASP A 61 -10.08 -6.61 1.20
N THR A 62 -10.18 -6.98 2.48
CA THR A 62 -9.07 -7.56 3.26
C THR A 62 -8.71 -8.98 2.84
N LYS A 63 -9.46 -9.61 1.92
CA LYS A 63 -9.06 -10.88 1.30
C LYS A 63 -8.03 -10.67 0.19
N ILE A 64 -8.04 -9.48 -0.42
CA ILE A 64 -7.14 -9.10 -1.51
C ILE A 64 -5.98 -8.27 -0.95
N TYR A 65 -6.31 -7.23 -0.19
CA TYR A 65 -5.33 -6.29 0.36
C TYR A 65 -4.95 -6.66 1.79
N ILE A 66 -3.66 -6.81 2.03
CA ILE A 66 -3.11 -7.09 3.36
C ILE A 66 -2.46 -5.82 3.97
N PRO A 67 -2.38 -5.66 5.29
CA PRO A 67 -1.75 -4.49 5.87
C PRO A 67 -0.26 -4.43 5.50
N PHE A 68 0.22 -3.24 5.13
CA PHE A 68 1.66 -3.00 4.97
C PHE A 68 2.35 -2.97 6.35
N GLU A 69 3.39 -3.78 6.52
CA GLU A 69 4.06 -4.06 7.80
C GLU A 69 4.90 -2.91 8.37
#